data_AF-A0A139D9B0-F1
#
_entry.id   AF-A0A139D9B0-F1
#
_cell.length_a   1.000
_cell.length_b   1.000
_cell.length_c   1.000
_cell.angle_alpha   90.00
_cell.angle_beta   90.00
_cell.angle_gamma   90.00
#
_symmetry.space_group_name_H-M   'P 1'
#
loop_
_entity.id
_entity.type
_entity.pdbx_description
1 polymer ?
#
loop_
_entity_poly.entity_id
_entity_poly.type
_entity_poly.pdbx_seq_one_letter_code
_entity_poly.pdbx_strand_id
1 'polypeptide(L)'
;MLNNLTLKIDSYPSRKAMGFYNLADRAGDIAQQGKKAAAEAVRFYASTGDKLADFKNYKLSDLGSEIMYTEERELRIVYKPGPNIDFKA
;
A
#
# COMPACT_ATOMS: atom_id res chain seq x y z
N MET A 1 49.95 4.87 14.13
CA MET A 1 49.05 4.13 13.22
C MET A 1 47.70 4.78 13.32
N LEU A 2 47.16 5.31 12.23
CA LEU A 2 45.78 5.83 12.21
C LEU A 2 44.86 4.61 12.00
N ASN A 3 44.13 4.21 13.04
CA ASN A 3 43.02 3.28 12.84
C ASN A 3 41.90 4.08 12.17
N ASN A 4 41.60 3.76 10.91
CA ASN A 4 40.52 4.40 10.18
C ASN A 4 39.17 3.86 10.68
N LEU A 5 38.67 4.48 11.75
CA LEU A 5 37.32 4.25 12.25
C LEU A 5 36.30 4.62 11.17
N THR A 6 35.49 3.66 10.74
CA THR A 6 34.43 3.88 9.76
C THR A 6 33.08 3.55 10.38
N LEU A 7 32.21 4.55 10.48
CA LEU A 7 30.81 4.41 10.89
C LEU A 7 29.90 4.58 9.68
N LYS A 8 29.08 3.58 9.38
CA LYS A 8 28.06 3.64 8.33
C LYS A 8 26.69 3.40 8.96
N ILE A 9 25.80 4.39 8.83
CA ILE A 9 24.40 4.30 9.26
C ILE A 9 23.54 4.21 8.00
N ASP A 10 22.85 3.10 7.82
CA ASP A 10 21.81 2.95 6.81
C ASP A 10 20.43 3.08 7.45
N SER A 11 19.74 4.17 7.12
CA SER A 11 18.39 4.47 7.63
C SER A 11 17.30 3.60 7.00
N TYR A 12 17.62 2.66 6.12
CA TYR A 12 16.68 1.62 5.69
C TYR A 12 16.80 0.39 6.62
N PRO A 13 15.68 -0.15 7.17
CA PRO A 13 14.28 0.12 6.82
C PRO A 13 13.56 1.18 7.68
N SER A 14 14.22 1.80 8.67
CA SER A 14 13.56 2.71 9.64
C SER A 14 12.83 3.89 8.98
N ARG A 15 13.46 4.52 8.00
CA ARG A 15 12.87 5.61 7.21
C ARG A 15 11.54 5.18 6.57
N LYS A 16 11.49 3.98 5.99
CA LYS A 16 10.31 3.43 5.32
C LYS A 16 9.19 3.17 6.32
N ALA A 17 9.51 2.57 7.47
CA ALA A 17 8.54 2.32 8.54
C ALA A 17 7.96 3.60 9.17
N MET A 18 8.71 4.70 9.13
CA MET A 18 8.25 6.01 9.57
C MET A 18 7.44 6.77 8.50
N GLY A 19 7.36 6.27 7.27
CA GLY A 19 6.68 6.95 6.16
C GLY A 19 7.56 7.94 5.40
N PHE A 20 8.88 7.90 5.60
CA PHE A 20 9.85 8.70 4.86
C PHE A 20 10.38 7.92 3.64
N TYR A 21 9.79 8.23 2.49
CA TYR A 21 10.06 7.59 1.20
C TYR A 21 10.95 8.46 0.33
N ASN A 22 11.93 7.85 -0.33
CA ASN A 22 12.69 8.50 -1.38
C ASN A 22 11.98 8.36 -2.75
N LEU A 23 12.53 8.98 -3.79
CA LEU A 23 11.93 8.95 -5.13
C LEU A 23 11.76 7.54 -5.68
N ALA A 24 12.72 6.64 -5.43
CA ALA A 24 12.65 5.26 -5.88
C ALA A 24 11.53 4.47 -5.18
N ASP A 25 11.37 4.65 -3.86
CA ASP A 25 10.28 4.02 -3.11
C ASP A 25 8.92 4.50 -3.63
N ARG A 26 8.78 5.81 -3.89
CA ARG A 26 7.54 6.40 -4.41
C ARG A 26 7.20 5.88 -5.81
N ALA A 27 8.20 5.75 -6.69
CA ALA A 27 7.98 5.22 -8.03
C ALA A 27 7.45 3.77 -8.00
N GLY A 28 8.02 2.94 -7.13
CA GLY A 28 7.55 1.57 -6.90
C GLY A 28 6.12 1.51 -6.36
N ASP A 29 5.84 2.32 -5.34
CA ASP A 29 4.51 2.38 -4.71
C ASP A 29 3.43 2.84 -5.71
N ILE A 30 3.70 3.87 -6.52
CA ILE A 30 2.77 4.36 -7.55
C ILE A 30 2.49 3.28 -8.59
N ALA A 31 3.51 2.58 -9.07
CA ALA A 31 3.33 1.50 -10.04
C ALA A 31 2.50 0.35 -9.46
N GLN A 32 2.71 0.00 -8.19
CA GLN A 32 1.95 -1.04 -7.51
C GLN A 32 0.50 -0.60 -7.25
N GLN A 33 0.28 0.63 -6.80
CA GLN A 33 -1.05 1.21 -6.61
C GLN A 33 -1.82 1.28 -7.93
N GLY A 34 -1.16 1.68 -9.03
CA GLY A 34 -1.77 1.71 -10.36
C GLY A 34 -2.23 0.32 -10.82
N LYS A 35 -1.41 -0.72 -10.63
CA LYS A 35 -1.80 -2.11 -10.95
C LYS A 35 -2.97 -2.59 -10.08
N LYS A 36 -2.95 -2.29 -8.78
CA LYS A 36 -4.01 -2.68 -7.85
C LYS A 36 -5.34 -2.00 -8.22
N ALA A 37 -5.32 -0.69 -8.44
CA ALA A 37 -6.49 0.08 -8.85
C ALA A 37 -7.06 -0.43 -10.19
N ALA A 38 -6.21 -0.72 -11.16
CA ALA A 38 -6.64 -1.29 -12.44
C ALA A 38 -7.32 -2.67 -12.26
N ALA A 39 -6.73 -3.54 -11.44
CA ALA A 39 -7.29 -4.87 -11.17
C ALA A 39 -8.63 -4.79 -10.39
N GLU A 40 -8.73 -3.88 -9.42
CA GLU A 40 -9.96 -3.61 -8.67
C GLU A 40 -11.05 -3.07 -9.58
N ALA A 41 -10.73 -2.11 -10.45
CA ALA A 41 -11.68 -1.56 -11.42
C ALA A 41 -12.19 -2.65 -12.38
N VAL A 42 -11.30 -3.48 -12.94
CA VAL A 42 -11.69 -4.58 -13.83
C VAL A 42 -12.64 -5.55 -13.12
N ARG A 43 -12.31 -5.96 -11.89
CA ARG A 43 -13.16 -6.85 -11.09
C ARG A 43 -14.51 -6.22 -10.79
N PHE A 44 -14.52 -4.96 -10.37
CA PHE A 44 -15.72 -4.21 -10.04
C PHE A 44 -16.66 -4.08 -11.25
N TYR A 45 -16.14 -3.68 -12.42
CA TYR A 45 -16.95 -3.53 -13.62
C TYR A 45 -17.44 -4.87 -14.15
N ALA A 46 -16.62 -5.92 -14.12
CA ALA A 46 -17.04 -7.27 -14.48
C ALA A 46 -18.16 -7.77 -13.56
N SER A 47 -17.98 -7.70 -12.23
CA SER A 47 -18.99 -8.14 -11.27
C SER A 47 -20.28 -7.32 -11.35
N THR A 48 -20.16 -6.02 -11.58
CA THR A 48 -21.34 -5.15 -11.72
C THR A 48 -22.08 -5.46 -13.02
N GLY A 49 -21.36 -5.69 -14.12
CA GLY A 49 -21.95 -6.12 -15.40
C GLY A 49 -22.72 -7.44 -15.28
N ASP A 50 -22.12 -8.45 -14.63
CA ASP A 50 -22.76 -9.75 -14.40
C ASP A 50 -24.03 -9.61 -13.53
N LYS A 51 -23.97 -8.84 -12.45
CA LYS A 51 -25.13 -8.57 -11.58
C LYS A 51 -26.23 -7.78 -12.31
N LEU A 52 -25.87 -6.83 -13.19
CA LEU A 52 -26.84 -6.09 -14.01
C LEU A 52 -27.50 -6.96 -15.08
N ALA A 53 -26.77 -7.91 -15.66
CA ALA A 53 -27.32 -8.89 -16.59
C ALA A 53 -28.31 -9.84 -15.90
N ASP A 54 -28.10 -10.15 -14.61
CA ASP A 54 -28.99 -10.95 -13.77
C ASP A 54 -29.98 -10.10 -12.95
N PHE A 55 -30.73 -9.25 -13.64
CA PHE A 55 -31.75 -8.36 -13.05
C PHE A 55 -32.89 -9.10 -12.32
N LYS A 56 -33.00 -10.43 -12.50
CA LYS A 56 -33.99 -11.25 -11.78
C LYS A 56 -33.60 -11.50 -10.33
N ASN A 57 -32.30 -11.60 -10.06
CA ASN A 57 -31.77 -11.89 -8.72
C ASN A 57 -31.17 -10.66 -8.02
N TYR A 58 -30.80 -9.61 -8.77
CA TYR A 58 -30.22 -8.38 -8.21
C TYR A 58 -31.02 -7.15 -8.60
N LYS A 59 -31.57 -6.44 -7.60
CA LYS A 59 -32.27 -5.17 -7.83
C LYS A 59 -31.26 -4.03 -8.00
N LEU A 60 -31.58 -3.10 -8.89
CA LEU A 60 -30.74 -1.93 -9.19
C LEU A 60 -30.48 -1.05 -7.95
N SER A 61 -31.44 -0.93 -7.04
CA SER A 61 -31.33 -0.16 -5.79
C SER A 61 -30.24 -0.71 -4.87
N ASP A 62 -30.17 -2.04 -4.75
CA ASP A 62 -29.30 -2.72 -3.80
C ASP A 62 -27.84 -2.63 -4.28
N LEU A 63 -27.64 -2.70 -5.60
CA LEU A 63 -26.35 -2.44 -6.25
C LEU A 63 -25.87 -1.00 -6.01
N GLY A 64 -26.77 -0.01 -6.10
CA GLY A 64 -26.42 1.39 -5.86
C GLY A 64 -25.92 1.65 -4.43
N SER A 65 -26.48 0.95 -3.43
CA SER A 65 -26.03 1.07 -2.04
C SER A 65 -24.70 0.37 -1.76
N GLU A 66 -24.42 -0.77 -2.39
CA GLU A 66 -23.14 -1.49 -2.27
C GLU A 66 -21.96 -0.64 -2.79
N ILE A 67 -22.17 0.08 -3.90
CA ILE A 67 -21.15 0.95 -4.52
C ILE A 67 -20.78 2.15 -3.63
N MET A 68 -21.72 2.62 -2.81
CA MET A 68 -21.54 3.78 -1.93
C MET A 68 -20.83 3.42 -0.61
N TYR A 69 -20.59 2.13 -0.33
CA TYR A 69 -19.97 1.70 0.92
C TYR A 69 -18.48 2.14 0.96
N THR A 70 -18.09 2.81 2.04
CA THR A 70 -16.70 3.21 2.29
C THR A 70 -16.20 2.48 3.52
N GLU A 71 -15.07 1.77 3.42
CA GLU A 71 -14.47 1.03 4.55
C GLU A 71 -14.11 1.97 5.71
N GLU A 72 -14.51 1.61 6.93
CA GLU A 72 -14.04 2.23 8.17
C GLU A 72 -12.56 1.90 8.41
N ARG A 73 -11.77 2.92 8.77
CA ARG A 73 -10.33 2.75 9.07
C ARG A 73 -10.10 2.58 10.57
N GLU A 74 -9.59 1.43 10.98
CA GLU A 74 -9.13 1.19 12.36
C GLU A 74 -7.73 1.76 12.61
N LEU A 75 -7.54 2.39 13.79
CA LEU A 75 -6.22 2.78 14.30
C LEU A 75 -5.56 1.60 15.02
N ARG A 76 -4.30 1.29 14.67
CA ARG A 76 -3.53 0.19 15.29
C ARG A 76 -2.12 0.65 15.67
N ILE A 77 -1.61 0.14 16.80
CA ILE A 77 -0.21 0.33 17.21
C ILE A 77 0.65 -0.70 16.48
N VAL A 78 1.69 -0.25 15.77
CA VAL A 78 2.59 -1.10 14.99
C VAL A 78 4.05 -0.83 15.34
N TYR A 79 4.86 -1.88 15.39
CA TYR A 79 6.31 -1.79 15.61
C TYR A 79 7.02 -1.13 14.41
N LYS A 80 8.03 -0.29 14.68
CA LYS A 80 8.88 0.32 13.66
C LYS A 80 10.35 -0.06 13.90
N PRO A 81 11.04 -0.69 12.92
CA PRO A 81 12.45 -1.07 13.05
C PRO A 81 13.39 0.14 13.11
N GLY A 82 14.52 -0.03 13.77
CA GLY A 82 15.64 0.94 13.81
C GLY A 82 16.51 0.91 12.54
N PRO A 83 17.46 1.86 12.41
CA PRO A 83 18.43 1.86 11.32
C PRO A 83 19.45 0.74 11.45
N ASN A 84 20.06 0.34 10.34
CA ASN A 84 21.20 -0.57 10.33
C ASN A 84 22.49 0.22 10.59
N ILE A 85 23.31 -0.26 11.53
CA ILE A 85 24.56 0.40 11.92
C ILE A 85 25.71 -0.58 11.72
N ASP A 86 26.67 -0.21 10.87
CA ASP A 86 27.91 -0.95 10.63
C ASP A 86 29.10 -0.11 11.13
N PHE A 87 29.89 -0.68 12.04
CA PHE A 87 31.04 -0.04 12.66
C PHE A 87 32.28 -0.92 12.48
N LYS A 88 33.33 -0.34 11.89
CA LYS A 88 34.62 -0.99 11.67
C LYS A 88 35.73 -0.17 12.33
N ALA A 89 36.59 -0.86 13.09
CA ALA A 89 37.70 -0.30 13.86
C ALA A 89 39.04 -0.92 13.45
#